data_AF-A0A2J8SQ02-F1
#
_entry.id   AF-A0A2J8SQ02-F1
#
_cell.length_a   1.000
_cell.length_b   1.000
_cell.length_c   1.000
_cell.angle_alpha   90.00
_cell.angle_beta   90.00
_cell.angle_gamma   90.00
#
_symmetry.space_group_name_H-M   'P 1'
#
loop_
_entity.id
_entity.type
_entity.pdbx_description
1 polymer ?
#
loop_
_entity_poly.entity_id
_entity_poly.type
_entity_poly.pdbx_seq_one_letter_code
_entity_poly.pdbx_strand_id
1 'polypeptide(L)'
;MSTEEQYRIRQVNIYYYLEDDSMSVIEPVVENSGIPQGKLIKRQRLAKNDRGDHYHWKDLNRGINITIYGKTFHVVDCDQFTQVFLESQGIELNPPEKMALDPYTELRKQPLRKYVTPSDFDQLKQFLTFDKQVLRFYAIWDDTDSMYGECRTYIIHYYLMDDTVEIREVHERNDGRDPFPLLMNRQRMPKVLVENA
;
A
#
# COMPACT_ATOMS: atom_id res chain seq x y z
N MET A 1 -22.90 1.44 20.79
CA MET A 1 -22.72 0.94 19.40
C MET A 1 -22.48 2.15 18.52
N SER A 2 -21.58 2.06 17.54
CA SER A 2 -21.35 3.19 16.62
C SER A 2 -22.57 3.36 15.72
N THR A 3 -22.71 4.53 15.08
CA THR A 3 -23.75 4.82 14.09
C THR A 3 -23.68 3.91 12.85
N GLU A 4 -22.57 3.19 12.66
CA GLU A 4 -22.29 2.36 11.48
C GLU A 4 -22.43 0.85 11.75
N GLU A 5 -22.44 0.40 13.01
CA GLU A 5 -22.50 -1.02 13.39
C GLU A 5 -23.86 -1.37 14.04
N GLN A 6 -24.70 -2.14 13.34
CA GLN A 6 -25.94 -2.69 13.90
C GLN A 6 -25.71 -3.98 14.71
N TYR A 7 -24.73 -4.80 14.30
CA TYR A 7 -24.29 -5.98 15.01
C TYR A 7 -22.79 -6.20 14.77
N ARG A 8 -22.14 -6.94 15.67
CA ARG A 8 -20.71 -7.30 15.57
C ARG A 8 -20.54 -8.79 15.77
N ILE A 9 -19.75 -9.41 14.92
CA ILE A 9 -19.43 -10.83 15.01
C ILE A 9 -18.09 -10.97 15.73
N ARG A 10 -18.05 -11.78 16.81
CA ARG A 10 -16.82 -12.08 17.54
C ARG A 10 -16.40 -13.51 17.24
N GLN A 11 -15.31 -13.65 16.50
CA GLN A 11 -14.71 -14.94 16.21
C GLN A 11 -14.03 -15.46 17.47
N VAL A 12 -14.21 -16.75 17.79
CA VAL A 12 -13.62 -17.37 18.97
C VAL A 12 -13.14 -18.78 18.64
N ASN A 13 -12.09 -19.20 19.34
CA ASN A 13 -11.59 -20.56 19.34
C ASN A 13 -12.09 -21.26 20.60
N ILE A 14 -12.70 -22.43 20.41
CA ILE A 14 -13.16 -23.29 21.51
C ILE A 14 -12.18 -24.46 21.59
N TYR A 15 -11.55 -24.64 22.74
CA TYR A 15 -10.67 -25.76 23.03
C TYR A 15 -11.37 -26.72 23.98
N TYR A 16 -11.40 -28.00 23.63
CA TYR A 16 -11.81 -29.09 24.51
C TYR A 16 -10.58 -29.91 24.89
N TYR A 17 -10.37 -30.14 26.18
CA TYR A 17 -9.25 -30.90 26.71
C TYR A 17 -9.71 -32.32 27.04
N LEU A 18 -9.26 -33.29 26.25
CA LEU A 18 -9.62 -34.71 26.41
C LEU A 18 -9.11 -35.33 27.72
N GLU A 19 -8.13 -34.70 28.39
CA GLU A 19 -7.55 -35.22 29.63
C GLU A 19 -8.49 -35.12 30.85
N ASP A 20 -9.36 -34.11 30.90
CA ASP A 20 -10.18 -33.79 32.07
C ASP A 20 -11.59 -33.29 31.74
N ASP A 21 -12.02 -33.40 30.48
CA ASP A 21 -13.30 -32.90 29.97
C ASP A 21 -13.53 -31.40 30.25
N SER A 22 -12.45 -30.62 30.33
CA SER A 22 -12.53 -29.18 30.47
C SER A 22 -12.56 -28.48 29.12
N MET A 23 -13.09 -27.27 29.10
CA MET A 23 -13.15 -26.43 27.91
C MET A 23 -12.65 -25.02 28.21
N SER A 24 -12.12 -24.36 27.19
CA SER A 24 -11.79 -22.93 27.24
C SER A 24 -12.21 -22.23 25.95
N VAL A 25 -12.54 -20.95 26.06
CA VAL A 25 -12.94 -20.12 24.91
C VAL A 25 -12.03 -18.92 24.84
N ILE A 26 -11.38 -18.74 23.71
CA ILE A 26 -10.36 -17.71 23.49
C ILE A 26 -10.70 -16.94 22.21
N GLU A 27 -10.82 -15.62 22.33
CA GLU A 27 -10.92 -14.74 21.18
C GLU A 27 -9.50 -14.38 20.70
N PRO A 28 -9.18 -14.63 19.42
CA PRO A 28 -7.90 -14.23 18.86
C PRO A 28 -7.72 -12.71 18.95
N VAL A 29 -6.48 -12.29 19.19
CA VAL A 29 -6.13 -10.87 19.24
C VAL A 29 -6.15 -10.32 17.82
N VAL A 30 -6.95 -9.28 17.60
CA VAL A 30 -7.10 -8.58 16.32
C VAL A 30 -6.67 -7.14 16.53
N GLU A 31 -5.72 -6.68 15.72
CA GLU A 31 -5.22 -5.31 15.82
C GLU A 31 -6.35 -4.30 15.64
N ASN A 32 -6.29 -3.24 16.43
CA ASN A 32 -7.26 -2.13 16.36
C ASN A 32 -8.72 -2.58 16.53
N SER A 33 -8.98 -3.68 17.24
CA SER A 33 -10.34 -4.22 17.48
C SER A 33 -11.20 -3.34 18.39
N GLY A 34 -10.57 -2.50 19.22
CA GLY A 34 -11.23 -1.59 20.15
C GLY A 34 -11.95 -2.28 21.33
N ILE A 35 -11.73 -3.58 21.54
CA ILE A 35 -12.37 -4.37 22.59
C ILE A 35 -11.34 -5.19 23.37
N PRO A 36 -11.59 -5.53 24.65
CA PRO A 36 -10.78 -6.51 25.36
C PRO A 36 -10.89 -7.89 24.68
N GLN A 37 -9.73 -8.47 24.36
CA GLN A 37 -9.59 -9.76 23.66
C GLN A 37 -8.74 -10.74 24.50
N GLY A 38 -8.68 -12.01 24.07
CA GLY A 38 -7.98 -13.08 24.76
C GLY A 38 -8.94 -14.11 25.37
N LYS A 39 -8.63 -14.60 26.58
CA LYS A 39 -9.42 -15.67 27.22
C LYS A 39 -10.79 -15.15 27.67
N LEU A 40 -11.85 -15.50 26.93
CA LEU A 40 -13.24 -15.22 27.31
C LEU A 40 -13.68 -16.12 28.46
N ILE A 41 -13.35 -17.41 28.35
CA ILE A 41 -13.69 -18.42 29.35
C ILE A 41 -12.41 -19.17 29.71
N LYS A 42 -12.04 -19.10 30.99
CA LYS A 42 -10.90 -19.86 31.52
C LYS A 42 -11.20 -21.36 31.44
N ARG A 43 -10.13 -22.15 31.35
CA ARG A 43 -10.21 -23.61 31.31
C ARG A 43 -10.95 -24.14 32.55
N GLN A 44 -12.10 -24.76 32.32
CA GLN A 44 -12.93 -25.39 33.35
C GLN A 44 -13.93 -26.35 32.71
N ARG A 45 -14.54 -27.24 33.49
CA ARG A 45 -15.64 -28.08 33.00
C ARG A 45 -16.89 -27.21 32.86
N LEU A 46 -17.46 -27.18 31.65
CA LEU A 46 -18.60 -26.32 31.35
C LEU A 46 -19.90 -27.10 31.51
N ALA A 47 -20.84 -26.52 32.26
CA ALA A 47 -22.18 -27.06 32.40
C ALA A 47 -22.98 -26.82 31.10
N LYS A 48 -23.61 -27.87 30.60
CA LYS A 48 -24.51 -27.89 29.44
C LYS A 48 -25.92 -27.43 29.80
N ASN A 49 -26.40 -27.87 30.95
CA ASN A 49 -27.76 -27.64 31.43
C ASN A 49 -27.77 -27.27 32.92
N ASP A 50 -28.88 -26.72 33.41
CA ASP A 50 -29.11 -26.43 34.83
C ASP A 50 -29.13 -27.68 35.73
N ARG A 51 -29.17 -28.88 35.12
CA ARG A 51 -29.12 -30.18 35.81
C ARG A 51 -27.70 -30.57 36.26
N GLY A 52 -26.68 -29.80 35.90
CA GLY A 52 -25.28 -30.08 36.23
C GLY A 52 -24.59 -31.05 35.26
N ASP A 53 -25.23 -31.40 34.14
CA ASP A 53 -24.58 -32.12 33.05
C ASP A 53 -23.47 -31.26 32.45
N HIS A 54 -22.33 -31.86 32.14
CA HIS A 54 -21.21 -31.16 31.51
C HIS A 54 -21.18 -31.42 30.01
N TYR A 55 -20.62 -30.49 29.25
CA TYR A 55 -20.32 -30.72 27.85
C TYR A 55 -19.35 -31.86 27.69
N HIS A 56 -19.67 -32.77 26.77
CA HIS A 56 -18.79 -33.84 26.36
C HIS A 56 -18.42 -33.63 24.88
N TRP A 57 -17.26 -34.10 24.44
CA TRP A 57 -16.83 -33.95 23.04
C TRP A 57 -17.82 -34.55 22.03
N LYS A 58 -18.59 -35.57 22.44
CA LYS A 58 -19.67 -36.19 21.63
C LYS A 58 -20.85 -35.25 21.36
N ASP A 59 -21.01 -34.19 22.17
CA ASP A 59 -22.05 -33.18 21.99
C ASP A 59 -21.64 -32.09 21.00
N LEU A 60 -20.39 -32.11 20.53
CA LEU A 60 -19.81 -31.09 19.66
C LEU A 60 -19.78 -31.61 18.22
N ASN A 61 -20.33 -30.83 17.30
CA ASN A 61 -20.22 -31.05 15.86
C ASN A 61 -20.27 -29.68 15.14
N ARG A 62 -19.88 -29.63 13.87
CA ARG A 62 -20.00 -28.44 13.02
C ARG A 62 -21.48 -28.11 12.78
N GLY A 63 -21.81 -26.83 12.70
CA GLY A 63 -23.18 -26.31 12.55
C GLY A 63 -24.03 -26.33 13.82
N ILE A 64 -23.50 -26.74 14.97
CA ILE A 64 -24.24 -26.79 16.24
C ILE A 64 -24.04 -25.51 17.06
N ASN A 65 -25.10 -25.10 17.76
CA ASN A 65 -25.08 -24.00 18.72
C ASN A 65 -24.82 -24.51 20.15
N ILE A 66 -23.86 -23.89 20.82
CA ILE A 66 -23.45 -24.21 22.19
C ILE A 66 -23.71 -23.00 23.07
N THR A 67 -24.45 -23.16 24.17
CA THR A 67 -24.76 -22.06 25.08
C THR A 67 -23.96 -22.20 26.36
N ILE A 68 -23.06 -21.25 26.62
CA ILE A 68 -22.20 -21.24 27.80
C ILE A 68 -22.37 -19.90 28.51
N TYR A 69 -22.74 -19.94 29.80
CA TYR A 69 -22.97 -18.74 30.63
C TYR A 69 -23.88 -17.68 29.96
N GLY A 70 -24.97 -18.15 29.33
CA GLY A 70 -25.95 -17.28 28.66
C GLY A 70 -25.46 -16.67 27.34
N LYS A 71 -24.30 -17.10 26.82
CA LYS A 71 -23.82 -16.75 25.48
C LYS A 71 -23.90 -17.96 24.58
N THR A 72 -24.52 -17.81 23.42
CA THR A 72 -24.60 -18.85 22.40
C THR A 72 -23.49 -18.67 21.38
N PHE A 73 -22.70 -19.73 21.19
CA PHE A 73 -21.62 -19.83 20.22
C PHE A 73 -22.06 -20.79 19.11
N HIS A 74 -21.84 -20.40 17.87
CA HIS A 74 -22.11 -21.25 16.72
C HIS A 74 -20.80 -21.88 16.24
N VAL A 75 -20.72 -23.21 16.21
CA VAL A 75 -19.52 -23.94 15.78
C VAL A 75 -19.51 -24.02 14.27
N VAL A 76 -18.66 -23.22 13.63
CA VAL A 76 -18.58 -23.13 12.17
C VAL A 76 -17.71 -24.24 11.58
N ASP A 77 -16.54 -24.46 12.16
CA ASP A 77 -15.51 -25.37 11.64
C ASP A 77 -14.65 -25.93 12.78
N CYS A 78 -13.83 -26.94 12.47
CA CYS A 78 -12.91 -27.59 13.40
C CYS A 78 -11.52 -27.78 12.77
N ASP A 79 -10.49 -28.03 13.57
CA ASP A 79 -9.15 -28.29 13.04
C ASP A 79 -9.01 -29.70 12.46
N GLN A 80 -7.92 -29.95 11.72
CA GLN A 80 -7.68 -31.24 11.07
C GLN A 80 -7.59 -32.39 12.07
N PHE A 81 -6.99 -32.15 13.24
CA PHE A 81 -6.85 -33.16 14.28
C PHE A 81 -8.22 -33.57 14.84
N THR A 82 -9.06 -32.59 15.22
CA THR A 82 -10.40 -32.90 15.74
C THR A 82 -11.26 -33.59 14.71
N GLN A 83 -11.13 -33.23 13.42
CA GLN A 83 -11.82 -33.94 12.35
C GLN A 83 -11.49 -35.44 12.36
N VAL A 84 -10.20 -35.77 12.26
CA VAL A 84 -9.74 -37.17 12.22
C VAL A 84 -10.11 -37.90 13.51
N PHE A 85 -10.01 -37.24 14.66
CA PHE A 85 -10.38 -37.83 15.95
C PHE A 85 -11.87 -38.18 16.00
N LEU A 86 -12.76 -37.25 15.65
CA LEU A 86 -14.21 -37.47 15.71
C LEU A 86 -14.65 -38.56 14.72
N GLU A 87 -14.12 -38.54 13.51
CA GLU A 87 -14.35 -39.60 12.50
C GLU A 87 -13.86 -40.97 13.00
N SER A 88 -12.68 -41.02 13.65
CA SER A 88 -12.15 -42.28 14.22
C SER A 88 -13.01 -42.85 15.36
N GLN A 89 -13.75 -41.98 16.07
CA GLN A 89 -14.69 -42.37 17.12
C GLN A 89 -16.09 -42.68 16.58
N GLY A 90 -16.27 -42.65 15.25
CA GLY A 90 -17.54 -42.96 14.59
C GLY A 90 -18.54 -41.81 14.55
N ILE A 91 -18.09 -40.56 14.74
CA ILE A 91 -18.94 -39.37 14.59
C ILE A 91 -18.79 -38.83 13.17
N GLU A 92 -19.90 -38.81 12.44
CA GLU A 92 -19.97 -38.14 11.13
C GLU A 92 -20.08 -36.62 11.32
N LEU A 93 -19.11 -35.90 10.73
CA LEU A 93 -19.06 -34.46 10.81
C LEU A 93 -19.92 -33.81 9.74
N ASN A 94 -20.62 -32.75 10.12
CA ASN A 94 -21.36 -31.93 9.18
C ASN A 94 -20.40 -31.21 8.21
N PRO A 95 -20.88 -30.78 7.03
CA PRO A 95 -20.08 -29.98 6.12
C PRO A 95 -19.62 -28.68 6.81
N PRO A 96 -18.39 -28.20 6.53
CA PRO A 96 -17.88 -26.97 7.14
C PRO A 96 -18.69 -25.77 6.65
N GLU A 97 -19.10 -24.92 7.59
CA GLU A 97 -19.78 -23.66 7.29
C GLU A 97 -18.76 -22.55 7.03
N LYS A 98 -19.17 -21.49 6.32
CA LYS A 98 -18.30 -20.32 6.12
C LYS A 98 -18.43 -19.40 7.33
N MET A 99 -17.29 -18.94 7.85
CA MET A 99 -17.31 -17.91 8.88
C MET A 99 -18.01 -16.66 8.36
N ALA A 100 -19.04 -16.21 9.07
CA ALA A 100 -19.72 -14.97 8.76
C ALA A 100 -18.76 -13.78 8.97
N LEU A 101 -18.65 -12.94 7.95
CA LEU A 101 -17.90 -11.70 8.00
C LEU A 101 -18.86 -10.59 8.42
N ASP A 102 -18.47 -9.73 9.36
CA ASP A 102 -19.28 -8.56 9.67
C ASP A 102 -19.01 -7.41 8.67
N PRO A 103 -20.02 -6.59 8.35
CA PRO A 103 -19.87 -5.48 7.42
C PRO A 103 -18.73 -4.52 7.80
N TYR A 104 -18.48 -4.39 9.11
CA TYR A 104 -17.43 -3.54 9.64
C TYR A 104 -16.02 -4.02 9.30
N THR A 105 -15.73 -5.32 9.47
CA THR A 105 -14.41 -5.87 9.12
C THR A 105 -14.15 -5.76 7.63
N GLU A 106 -15.17 -5.96 6.78
CA GLU A 106 -15.07 -5.79 5.33
C GLU A 106 -14.75 -4.34 4.93
N LEU A 107 -15.44 -3.35 5.52
CA LEU A 107 -15.19 -1.93 5.26
C LEU A 107 -13.73 -1.54 5.57
N ARG A 108 -13.16 -2.12 6.63
CA ARG A 108 -11.81 -1.79 7.10
C ARG A 108 -10.68 -2.50 6.34
N LYS A 109 -10.98 -3.56 5.58
CA LYS A 109 -10.02 -4.21 4.67
C LYS A 109 -9.70 -3.34 3.46
N GLN A 110 -10.41 -2.24 3.23
CA GLN A 110 -10.07 -1.31 2.17
C GLN A 110 -8.61 -0.88 2.32
N PRO A 111 -7.80 -1.00 1.25
CA PRO A 111 -6.40 -0.69 1.33
C PRO A 111 -6.24 0.76 1.80
N LEU A 112 -5.33 0.98 2.75
CA LEU A 112 -4.87 2.31 3.09
C LEU A 112 -4.58 3.05 1.78
N ARG A 113 -5.15 4.26 1.62
CA ARG A 113 -4.86 5.11 0.46
C ARG A 113 -3.36 5.27 0.37
N LYS A 114 -2.73 4.55 -0.55
CA LYS A 114 -1.33 4.76 -0.90
C LYS A 114 -1.30 6.01 -1.75
N TYR A 115 -0.89 7.12 -1.16
CA TYR A 115 -0.48 8.30 -1.91
C TYR A 115 0.86 7.96 -2.58
N VAL A 116 0.80 7.22 -3.68
CA VAL A 116 1.94 7.12 -4.59
C VAL A 116 2.01 8.50 -5.24
N THR A 117 2.94 9.34 -4.81
CA THR A 117 3.39 10.45 -5.65
C THR A 117 3.95 9.82 -6.92
N PRO A 118 3.35 10.05 -8.10
CA PRO A 118 3.98 9.66 -9.35
C PRO A 118 5.22 10.54 -9.50
N SER A 119 6.36 10.08 -9.00
CA SER A 119 7.65 10.75 -9.19
C SER A 119 8.08 10.43 -10.62
N ASP A 120 7.51 11.16 -11.57
CA ASP A 120 7.73 10.87 -12.99
C ASP A 120 9.15 11.24 -13.43
N PHE A 121 9.87 12.10 -12.70
CA PHE A 121 11.31 12.32 -12.89
C PHE A 121 11.87 13.06 -11.66
N ASP A 122 12.92 12.53 -11.02
CA ASP A 122 13.54 13.16 -9.86
C ASP A 122 14.48 14.30 -10.32
N GLN A 123 13.95 15.52 -10.36
CA GLN A 123 14.71 16.72 -10.72
C GLN A 123 15.95 16.90 -9.83
N LEU A 124 15.86 16.49 -8.55
CA LEU A 124 17.00 16.55 -7.63
C LEU A 124 18.06 15.51 -8.03
N LYS A 125 17.67 14.31 -8.45
CA LYS A 125 18.61 13.30 -8.96
C LYS A 125 19.32 13.78 -10.22
N GLN A 126 18.62 14.41 -11.17
CA GLN A 126 19.23 14.97 -12.38
C GLN A 126 20.25 16.07 -12.02
N PHE A 127 19.88 16.97 -11.10
CA PHE A 127 20.80 17.98 -10.57
C PHE A 127 22.03 17.35 -9.93
N LEU A 128 21.87 16.41 -8.98
CA LEU A 128 22.98 15.79 -8.26
C LEU A 128 23.92 14.99 -9.16
N THR A 129 23.40 14.40 -10.24
CA THR A 129 24.20 13.55 -11.14
C THR A 129 25.00 14.39 -12.13
N PHE A 130 24.41 15.47 -12.64
CA PHE A 130 24.94 16.24 -13.76
C PHE A 130 25.35 17.67 -13.39
N ASP A 131 25.36 18.03 -12.11
CA ASP A 131 25.88 19.33 -11.66
C ASP A 131 27.28 19.57 -12.25
N LYS A 132 27.48 20.77 -12.80
CA LYS A 132 28.70 21.22 -13.50
C LYS A 132 29.06 20.50 -14.81
N GLN A 133 28.25 19.57 -15.31
CA GLN A 133 28.45 18.98 -16.63
C GLN A 133 27.76 19.83 -17.70
N VAL A 134 28.57 20.46 -18.54
CA VAL A 134 28.10 21.35 -19.63
C VAL A 134 28.69 20.87 -20.95
N LEU A 135 27.84 20.65 -21.94
CA LEU A 135 28.29 20.37 -23.30
C LEU A 135 28.55 21.70 -24.00
N ARG A 136 29.74 21.87 -24.56
CA ARG A 136 30.15 23.08 -25.28
C ARG A 136 30.31 22.77 -26.76
N PHE A 137 29.55 23.46 -27.60
CA PHE A 137 29.62 23.38 -29.05
C PHE A 137 30.07 24.73 -29.63
N TYR A 138 30.79 24.67 -30.74
CA TYR A 138 31.14 25.84 -31.54
C TYR A 138 30.20 25.89 -32.73
N ALA A 139 29.53 27.03 -32.91
CA ALA A 139 28.57 27.25 -33.95
C ALA A 139 28.97 28.47 -34.79
N ILE A 140 28.53 28.48 -36.04
CA ILE A 140 28.70 29.60 -36.95
C ILE A 140 27.30 29.97 -37.42
N TRP A 141 26.95 31.24 -37.29
CA TRP A 141 25.77 31.83 -37.92
C TRP A 141 26.26 32.55 -39.17
N ASP A 142 25.92 31.99 -40.32
CA ASP A 142 26.20 32.61 -41.60
C ASP A 142 24.98 33.42 -42.05
N ASP A 143 25.09 34.75 -42.04
CA ASP A 143 24.04 35.66 -42.53
C ASP A 143 24.48 36.40 -43.80
N THR A 144 25.55 35.96 -44.48
CA THR A 144 26.17 36.70 -45.61
C THR A 144 25.27 36.96 -46.82
N ASP A 145 24.14 36.27 -46.92
CA ASP A 145 23.14 36.52 -47.96
C ASP A 145 22.33 37.82 -47.74
N SER A 146 22.41 38.40 -46.54
CA SER A 146 21.78 39.67 -46.19
C SER A 146 22.63 40.88 -46.64
N MET A 147 21.99 42.02 -46.93
CA MET A 147 22.65 43.25 -47.43
C MET A 147 23.76 43.80 -46.51
N TYR A 148 23.73 43.45 -45.22
CA TYR A 148 24.76 43.77 -44.22
C TYR A 148 25.13 42.54 -43.39
N GLY A 149 24.98 41.37 -44.01
CA GLY A 149 25.18 40.07 -43.39
C GLY A 149 26.64 39.77 -43.09
N GLU A 150 26.90 39.17 -41.93
CA GLU A 150 28.25 38.76 -41.53
C GLU A 150 28.23 37.33 -40.99
N CYS A 151 29.32 36.61 -41.23
CA CYS A 151 29.51 35.26 -40.70
C CYS A 151 30.05 35.38 -39.26
N ARG A 152 29.26 34.94 -38.28
CA ARG A 152 29.55 35.12 -36.85
C ARG A 152 29.78 33.80 -36.16
N THR A 153 30.75 33.76 -35.24
CA THR A 153 31.02 32.56 -34.44
C THR A 153 30.39 32.67 -33.05
N TYR A 154 29.78 31.57 -32.61
CA TYR A 154 29.08 31.48 -31.34
C TYR A 154 29.52 30.22 -30.58
N ILE A 155 29.43 30.29 -29.25
CA ILE A 155 29.60 29.13 -28.37
C ILE A 155 28.25 28.80 -27.75
N ILE A 156 27.82 27.56 -27.92
CA ILE A 156 26.57 27.05 -27.35
C ILE A 156 26.93 26.18 -26.15
N HIS A 157 26.38 26.51 -24.98
CA HIS A 157 26.44 25.69 -23.78
C HIS A 157 25.10 25.00 -23.55
N TYR A 158 25.12 23.67 -23.41
CA TYR A 158 23.97 22.86 -22.99
C TYR A 158 24.21 22.31 -21.59
N TYR A 159 23.34 22.66 -20.65
CA TYR A 159 23.43 22.25 -19.25
C TYR A 159 22.61 20.99 -19.02
N LEU A 160 23.29 19.88 -18.67
CA LEU A 160 22.63 18.58 -18.45
C LEU A 160 21.75 18.54 -17.19
N MET A 161 21.97 19.45 -16.24
CA MET A 161 21.25 19.46 -14.96
C MET A 161 19.78 19.88 -15.09
N ASP A 162 19.44 20.70 -16.10
CA ASP A 162 18.10 21.28 -16.24
C ASP A 162 17.61 21.42 -17.69
N ASP A 163 18.39 20.89 -18.64
CA ASP A 163 18.12 20.89 -20.08
C ASP A 163 17.97 22.31 -20.66
N THR A 164 18.79 23.24 -20.16
CA THR A 164 18.83 24.63 -20.62
C THR A 164 20.00 24.89 -21.56
N VAL A 165 19.83 25.88 -22.44
CA VAL A 165 20.82 26.31 -23.43
C VAL A 165 21.16 27.77 -23.23
N GLU A 166 22.44 28.11 -23.31
CA GLU A 166 22.99 29.47 -23.30
C GLU A 166 23.86 29.67 -24.54
N ILE A 167 23.72 30.80 -25.23
CA ILE A 167 24.48 31.10 -26.45
C ILE A 167 25.32 32.35 -26.21
N ARG A 168 26.64 32.21 -26.37
CA ARG A 168 27.63 33.28 -26.19
C ARG A 168 28.21 33.71 -27.51
N GLU A 169 28.36 35.01 -27.69
CA GLU A 169 29.02 35.60 -28.85
C GLU A 169 30.53 35.65 -28.60
N VAL A 170 31.31 35.17 -29.57
CA VAL A 170 32.77 35.20 -29.51
C VAL A 170 33.24 36.48 -30.17
N HIS A 171 33.86 37.37 -29.38
CA HIS A 171 34.36 38.64 -29.87
C HIS A 171 35.87 38.55 -30.15
N GLU A 172 36.28 39.11 -31.29
CA GLU A 172 37.69 39.27 -31.62
C GLU A 172 38.21 40.66 -31.23
N ARG A 173 39.54 40.81 -31.19
CA ARG A 173 40.15 42.11 -30.91
C ARG A 173 39.88 43.05 -32.08
N ASN A 174 39.39 44.25 -31.79
CA ASN A 174 39.06 45.29 -32.78
C ASN A 174 37.90 44.92 -33.73
N ASP A 175 36.94 44.10 -33.29
CA ASP A 175 35.73 43.73 -34.05
C ASP A 175 34.73 44.90 -34.23
N GLY A 176 34.96 46.04 -33.58
CA GLY A 176 34.12 47.24 -33.75
C GLY A 176 32.71 47.14 -33.16
N ARG A 177 32.39 46.04 -32.47
CA ARG A 177 31.11 45.78 -31.82
C ARG A 177 31.16 46.10 -30.31
N ASP A 178 29.99 46.42 -29.76
CA ASP A 178 29.82 46.59 -28.32
C ASP A 178 30.01 45.22 -27.64
N PRO A 179 30.89 45.08 -26.63
CA PRO A 179 31.21 43.80 -26.00
C PRO A 179 30.03 43.26 -25.20
N PHE A 180 29.06 42.64 -25.88
CA PHE A 180 27.93 41.98 -25.25
C PHE A 180 28.17 40.46 -25.20
N PRO A 181 28.38 39.86 -24.02
CA PRO A 181 28.90 38.49 -23.92
C PRO A 181 27.88 37.39 -24.28
N LEU A 182 26.59 37.71 -24.37
CA LEU A 182 25.50 36.73 -24.50
C LEU A 182 24.61 37.07 -25.68
N LEU A 183 24.52 36.19 -26.68
CA LEU A 183 23.46 36.30 -27.68
C LEU A 183 22.10 35.91 -27.07
N MET A 184 22.10 34.87 -26.23
CA MET A 184 20.88 34.35 -25.62
C MET A 184 21.13 33.89 -24.19
N ASN A 185 20.32 34.42 -23.28
CA ASN A 185 20.32 34.02 -21.87
C ASN A 185 19.93 32.54 -21.73
N ARG A 186 20.42 31.94 -20.65
CA ARG A 186 20.17 30.55 -20.31
C ARG A 186 18.66 30.27 -20.20
N GLN A 187 18.12 29.46 -21.11
CA GLN A 187 16.70 29.10 -21.13
C GLN A 187 16.47 27.75 -21.79
N ARG A 188 15.29 27.16 -21.58
CA ARG A 188 14.88 25.95 -22.31
C ARG A 188 14.48 26.33 -23.73
N MET A 189 15.11 25.68 -24.71
CA MET A 189 14.86 25.97 -26.11
C MET A 189 13.78 25.07 -26.71
N PRO A 190 12.70 25.63 -27.29
CA PRO A 190 11.73 24.84 -28.02
C PRO A 190 12.38 24.30 -29.30
N LYS A 191 12.21 23.00 -29.57
CA LYS A 191 12.71 22.37 -30.81
C LYS A 191 11.85 22.69 -32.03
N VAL A 192 10.59 23.06 -31.81
CA VAL A 192 9.62 23.40 -32.86
C VAL A 192 9.05 24.76 -32.51
N LEU A 193 9.19 25.71 -33.43
CA LEU A 193 8.42 26.94 -33.38
C LEU A 193 7.01 26.58 -33.84
N VAL A 194 6.07 26.52 -32.90
CA VAL A 194 4.65 26.46 -33.28
C VAL A 194 4.33 27.83 -33.86
N GLU A 195 4.16 27.91 -35.18
CA GLU A 195 3.57 29.07 -35.82
C GLU A 195 2.15 29.21 -35.30
N ASN A 196 1.95 30.09 -34.31
CA ASN A 196 0.62 30.51 -33.95
C ASN A 196 0.11 31.42 -35.07
N ALA A 197 -0.91 30.93 -35.78
CA ALA A 197 -1.73 31.69 -36.73
C ALA A 197 -2.48 32.84 -36.05
#